data_AF-A0A2A9LLR2-F1
#
_entry.id   AF-A0A2A9LLR2-F1
#
_cell.length_a   1.000
_cell.length_b   1.000
_cell.length_c   1.000
_cell.angle_alpha   90.00
_cell.angle_beta   90.00
_cell.angle_gamma   90.00
#
_symmetry.space_group_name_H-M   'P 1'
#
loop_
_entity.id
_entity.type
_entity.pdbx_description
1 polymer ?
#
loop_
_entity_poly.entity_id
_entity_poly.type
_entity_poly.pdbx_seq_one_letter_code
_entity_poly.pdbx_strand_id
1 'polypeptide(L)'
;MSMSEEFNRNKRSIGSIDIEALKGSLRQLQPTRLPSKIAVLRELLEVVDQMHDSGVSYADIAAHLTEKTEIEFKEGALKSMLSKLRKEAKAQAASALRNGQSSDTSRRG
;
A
#
# COMPACT_ATOMS: atom_id res chain seq x y z
N MET A 1 37.11 45.72 40.61
CA MET A 1 36.32 46.05 39.41
C MET A 1 36.91 45.30 38.22
N SER A 2 36.07 44.92 37.25
CA SER A 2 36.23 43.88 36.18
C SER A 2 35.67 42.52 36.66
N MET A 3 34.44 42.05 36.35
CA MET A 3 33.69 42.03 35.07
C MET A 3 34.62 41.55 33.93
N SER A 4 34.45 40.41 33.27
CA SER A 4 33.31 39.53 33.07
C SER A 4 33.81 38.22 32.45
N GLU A 5 32.91 37.23 32.37
CA GLU A 5 32.81 36.27 31.24
C GLU A 5 33.94 35.27 31.00
N GLU A 6 33.69 34.02 31.41
CA GLU A 6 33.56 32.94 30.44
C GLU A 6 32.91 31.71 31.10
N PHE A 7 31.64 31.85 31.44
CA PHE A 7 30.75 30.69 31.53
C PHE A 7 30.59 30.13 30.13
N ASN A 8 31.53 29.27 29.72
CA ASN A 8 31.45 28.47 28.49
C ASN A 8 30.36 27.40 28.70
N ARG A 9 29.11 27.87 28.79
CA ARG A 9 27.91 27.05 28.75
C ARG A 9 27.83 26.52 27.34
N ASN A 10 28.30 25.30 27.18
CA ASN A 10 27.92 24.39 26.09
C ASN A 10 26.38 24.25 26.09
N LYS A 11 25.69 25.25 25.56
CA LYS A 11 24.28 25.18 25.20
C LYS A 11 24.22 24.23 24.02
N ARG A 12 24.10 22.93 24.30
CA ARG A 12 23.53 21.98 23.35
C ARG A 12 22.22 22.59 22.88
N SER A 13 22.21 23.03 21.63
CA SER A 13 21.05 23.55 20.93
C SER A 13 19.97 22.46 20.94
N ILE A 14 19.06 22.55 21.90
CA ILE A 14 17.76 21.90 21.86
C ILE A 14 16.99 22.68 20.79
N GLY A 15 17.14 22.34 19.52
CA GLY A 15 16.53 23.18 18.48
C GLY A 15 16.76 22.83 17.02
N SER A 16 17.47 21.77 16.67
CA SER A 16 17.43 21.25 15.30
C SER A 16 16.74 19.90 15.31
N ILE A 17 15.45 19.93 15.04
CA ILE A 17 14.75 18.73 14.59
C ILE A 17 15.29 18.46 13.19
N ASP A 18 16.18 17.49 13.07
CA ASP A 18 16.65 17.03 11.78
C ASP A 18 15.50 16.32 11.06
N ILE A 19 14.84 17.08 10.19
CA ILE A 19 13.71 16.61 9.40
C ILE A 19 14.14 15.46 8.47
N GLU A 20 15.40 15.40 8.04
CA GLU A 20 15.90 14.31 7.20
C GLU A 20 16.10 13.03 8.02
N ALA A 21 16.66 13.14 9.22
CA ALA A 21 16.75 12.01 10.16
C ALA A 21 15.37 11.47 10.53
N LEU A 22 14.37 12.35 10.72
CA LEU A 22 12.99 11.97 10.97
C LEU A 22 12.32 11.31 9.75
N LYS A 23 12.56 11.81 8.55
CA LYS A 23 12.08 11.15 7.32
C LYS A 23 12.73 9.76 7.15
N GLY A 24 14.01 9.64 7.49
CA GLY A 24 14.73 8.38 7.50
C GLY A 24 14.12 7.36 8.46
N SER A 25 13.85 7.78 9.71
CA SER A 25 13.22 6.90 10.71
C SER A 25 11.77 6.55 10.36
N LEU A 26 10.99 7.49 9.80
CA LEU A 26 9.63 7.24 9.33
C LEU A 26 9.55 6.26 8.16
N ARG A 27 10.55 6.23 7.27
CA ARG A 27 10.63 5.26 6.17
C ARG A 27 11.04 3.85 6.63
N GLN A 28 11.70 3.75 7.78
CA GLN A 28 12.12 2.48 8.38
C GLN A 28 11.03 1.86 9.27
N LEU A 29 9.98 2.61 9.59
CA LEU A 29 8.81 2.07 10.28
C LEU A 29 8.11 1.08 9.36
N GLN A 30 8.26 -0.21 9.68
CA GLN A 30 7.38 -1.22 9.11
C GLN A 30 5.93 -0.84 9.40
N PRO A 31 5.02 -1.00 8.43
CA PRO A 31 3.61 -0.75 8.67
C PRO A 31 3.14 -1.60 9.84
N THR A 32 2.84 -0.96 10.97
CA THR A 32 2.34 -1.60 12.18
C THR A 32 0.93 -2.16 12.00
N ARG A 33 0.23 -1.77 10.92
CA ARG A 33 -1.04 -2.34 10.53
C ARG A 33 -0.80 -3.50 9.58
N LEU A 34 -1.17 -4.70 10.02
CA LEU A 34 -1.31 -5.84 9.13
C LEU A 34 -2.15 -5.44 7.92
N PRO A 35 -1.71 -5.78 6.69
CA PRO A 35 -2.47 -5.46 5.50
C PRO A 35 -3.86 -6.09 5.62
N SER A 36 -4.89 -5.29 5.36
CA SER A 36 -6.26 -5.77 5.42
C SER A 36 -6.47 -6.93 4.43
N LYS A 37 -7.41 -7.85 4.72
CA LYS A 37 -7.71 -9.00 3.85
C LYS A 37 -7.89 -8.59 2.37
N ILE A 38 -8.50 -7.42 2.15
CA ILE A 38 -8.77 -6.87 0.82
C ILE A 38 -7.47 -6.43 0.12
N ALA A 39 -6.53 -5.84 0.84
CA ALA A 39 -5.25 -5.41 0.29
C ALA A 39 -4.41 -6.62 -0.17
N VAL A 40 -4.33 -7.65 0.68
CA VAL A 40 -3.64 -8.91 0.35
C VAL A 40 -4.28 -9.56 -0.88
N LEU A 41 -5.61 -9.66 -0.92
CA LEU A 41 -6.30 -10.24 -2.07
C LEU A 41 -6.19 -9.40 -3.35
N ARG A 42 -6.02 -8.08 -3.24
CA ARG A 42 -5.81 -7.22 -4.41
C ARG A 42 -4.45 -7.47 -5.06
N GLU A 43 -3.41 -7.67 -4.26
CA GLU A 43 -2.07 -8.00 -4.77
C GLU A 43 -1.99 -9.44 -5.30
N LEU A 44 -2.70 -10.37 -4.67
CA LEU A 44 -2.72 -11.78 -5.08
C LEU A 44 -3.76 -12.10 -6.15
N LEU A 45 -4.55 -11.12 -6.61
CA LEU A 45 -5.69 -11.33 -7.50
C LEU A 45 -5.30 -12.09 -8.79
N GLU A 46 -4.22 -11.64 -9.45
CA GLU A 46 -3.76 -12.27 -10.70
C GLU A 46 -3.30 -13.72 -10.48
N VAL A 47 -2.60 -13.99 -9.38
CA VAL A 47 -2.11 -15.33 -9.04
C VAL A 47 -3.27 -16.26 -8.71
N VAL A 48 -4.25 -15.78 -7.95
CA VAL A 48 -5.47 -16.53 -7.61
C VAL A 48 -6.26 -16.88 -8.87
N ASP A 49 -6.39 -15.93 -9.80
CA ASP A 49 -7.07 -16.15 -11.08
C ASP A 49 -6.33 -17.17 -11.93
N GLN A 50 -4.98 -17.10 -12.02
CA GLN A 50 -4.16 -18.09 -12.73
C GLN A 50 -4.26 -19.50 -12.13
N MET A 51 -4.24 -19.62 -10.80
CA MET A 51 -4.38 -20.92 -10.12
C MET A 51 -5.76 -21.52 -10.37
N HIS A 52 -6.80 -20.70 -10.33
CA HIS A 52 -8.15 -21.13 -10.65
C HIS A 52 -8.26 -21.60 -12.11
N ASP A 53 -7.69 -20.84 -13.06
CA ASP A 53 -7.67 -21.19 -14.48
C ASP A 53 -6.85 -22.47 -14.75
N SER A 54 -5.88 -22.78 -13.88
CA SER A 54 -5.11 -24.02 -13.89
C SER A 54 -5.86 -25.22 -13.27
N GLY A 55 -7.08 -25.01 -12.77
CA GLY A 55 -7.95 -26.05 -12.22
C GLY A 55 -7.94 -26.18 -10.69
N VAL A 56 -7.28 -25.27 -9.96
CA VAL A 56 -7.30 -25.28 -8.49
C VAL A 56 -8.63 -24.71 -7.99
N SER A 57 -9.29 -25.40 -7.07
CA SER A 57 -10.57 -24.95 -6.55
C SER A 57 -10.42 -23.72 -5.64
N TYR A 58 -11.45 -22.87 -5.60
CA TYR A 58 -11.47 -21.74 -4.66
C TYR A 58 -11.44 -22.18 -3.19
N ALA A 59 -11.87 -23.40 -2.89
CA ALA A 59 -11.80 -23.96 -1.53
C ALA A 59 -10.34 -24.23 -1.13
N ASP A 60 -9.55 -24.82 -2.03
CA ASP A 60 -8.13 -25.10 -1.80
C ASP A 60 -7.31 -23.81 -1.72
N ILE A 61 -7.61 -22.83 -2.58
CA ILE A 61 -6.98 -21.51 -2.53
C ILE A 61 -7.31 -20.81 -1.20
N ALA A 62 -8.57 -20.86 -0.76
CA ALA A 62 -8.97 -20.27 0.52
C ALA A 62 -8.28 -20.94 1.72
N ALA A 63 -8.17 -22.27 1.71
CA ALA A 63 -7.45 -23.01 2.74
C ALA A 63 -5.97 -22.63 2.77
N HIS A 64 -5.32 -22.58 1.61
CA HIS A 64 -3.91 -22.22 1.50
C HIS A 64 -3.63 -20.77 1.95
N LEU A 65 -4.48 -19.82 1.55
CA LEU A 65 -4.39 -18.44 2.00
C LEU A 65 -4.58 -18.33 3.51
N THR A 66 -5.51 -19.09 4.08
CA THR A 66 -5.77 -19.10 5.53
C THR A 66 -4.56 -19.61 6.31
N GLU A 67 -3.95 -20.69 5.85
CA GLU A 67 -2.75 -21.26 6.48
C GLU A 67 -1.56 -20.29 6.45
N LYS A 68 -1.34 -19.59 5.32
CA LYS A 68 -0.16 -18.74 5.13
C LYS A 68 -0.27 -17.36 5.77
N THR A 69 -1.48 -16.84 5.92
CA THR A 69 -1.71 -15.47 6.39
C THR A 69 -2.28 -15.41 7.81
N GLU A 70 -2.60 -16.57 8.41
CA GLU A 70 -3.33 -16.69 9.69
C GLU A 70 -4.71 -16.00 9.68
N ILE A 71 -5.20 -15.66 8.49
CA ILE A 71 -6.46 -14.96 8.27
C ILE A 71 -7.47 -15.94 7.70
N GLU A 72 -8.60 -16.13 8.38
CA GLU A 72 -9.65 -17.04 7.87
C GLU A 72 -10.26 -16.53 6.55
N PHE A 73 -10.11 -17.33 5.49
CA PHE A 73 -10.79 -17.17 4.20
C PHE A 73 -11.80 -18.30 3.99
N LYS A 74 -13.07 -17.94 3.81
CA LYS A 74 -14.14 -18.88 3.42
C LYS A 74 -14.36 -18.82 1.92
N GLU A 75 -14.57 -19.95 1.26
CA GLU A 75 -14.74 -20.04 -0.20
C GLU A 75 -15.79 -19.05 -0.75
N GLY A 76 -16.99 -19.03 -0.16
CA GLY A 76 -18.07 -18.13 -0.59
C GLY A 76 -17.73 -16.64 -0.42
N ALA A 77 -17.03 -16.29 0.66
CA ALA A 77 -16.57 -14.93 0.90
C ALA A 77 -15.45 -14.54 -0.08
N LEU A 78 -14.51 -15.45 -0.34
CA LEU A 78 -13.41 -15.28 -1.27
C LEU A 78 -13.93 -15.00 -2.69
N LYS A 79 -14.87 -15.81 -3.21
CA LYS A 79 -15.50 -15.58 -4.53
C LYS A 79 -16.14 -14.20 -4.64
N SER A 80 -16.89 -13.78 -3.61
CA SER A 80 -17.54 -12.46 -3.58
C SER A 80 -16.52 -11.32 -3.57
N MET A 81 -15.44 -11.46 -2.78
CA MET A 81 -14.36 -10.46 -2.71
C MET A 81 -13.58 -10.37 -4.02
N LEU A 82 -13.20 -11.50 -4.62
CA LEU A 82 -12.52 -11.54 -5.92
C LEU A 82 -13.40 -10.92 -7.02
N SER A 83 -14.70 -11.21 -7.04
CA SER A 83 -15.63 -10.61 -8.00
C SER A 83 -15.68 -9.08 -7.88
N LYS A 84 -15.70 -8.53 -6.67
CA LYS A 84 -15.62 -7.08 -6.43
C LYS A 84 -14.28 -6.50 -6.89
N LEU A 85 -13.18 -7.16 -6.53
CA LEU A 85 -11.83 -6.72 -6.91
C LEU A 85 -11.62 -6.72 -8.42
N ARG A 86 -12.11 -7.73 -9.15
CA ARG A 86 -12.07 -7.75 -10.63
C ARG A 86 -12.86 -6.59 -11.24
N LYS A 87 -14.03 -6.26 -10.68
CA LYS A 87 -14.82 -5.09 -11.13
C LYS A 87 -14.11 -3.78 -10.86
N GLU A 88 -13.47 -3.64 -9.70
CA GLU A 88 -12.66 -2.45 -9.35
C GLU A 88 -11.44 -2.31 -10.26
N ALA A 89 -10.70 -3.39 -10.50
CA ALA A 89 -9.54 -3.40 -11.40
C ALA A 89 -9.94 -3.00 -12.83
N LYS A 90 -11.05 -3.54 -13.33
CA LYS A 90 -11.60 -3.17 -14.64
C LYS A 90 -12.06 -1.72 -14.70
N ALA A 91 -12.69 -1.21 -13.63
CA ALA A 91 -13.11 0.18 -13.54
C ALA A 91 -11.93 1.14 -13.50
N GLN A 92 -10.84 0.79 -12.80
CA GLN A 92 -9.59 1.55 -12.76
C GLN A 92 -8.88 1.59 -14.12
N ALA A 93 -8.82 0.46 -14.83
CA ALA A 93 -8.28 0.43 -16.19
C ALA A 93 -9.11 1.30 -17.15
N ALA A 94 -10.44 1.27 -17.03
CA ALA A 94 -11.34 2.07 -17.86
C ALA A 94 -11.24 3.58 -17.56
N SER A 95 -11.03 3.98 -16.31
CA SER A 95 -10.84 5.40 -15.96
C SER A 95 -9.46 5.92 -16.37
N ALA A 96 -8.42 5.10 -16.34
CA ALA A 96 -7.10 5.46 -16.87
C ALA A 96 -7.13 5.74 -18.39
N LEU A 97 -7.89 4.94 -19.16
CA LEU A 97 -8.09 5.15 -20.60
C LEU A 97 -8.86 6.44 -20.92
N ARG A 98 -9.88 6.80 -20.10
CA ARG A 98 -10.67 8.02 -20.31
C ARG A 98 -9.90 9.31 -20.02
N ASN A 99 -9.00 9.31 -19.03
CA ASN A 99 -8.17 10.48 -18.73
C ASN A 99 -7.03 10.69 -19.75
N GLY A 100 -6.63 9.66 -20.50
CA GLY A 100 -5.60 9.76 -21.54
C GLY A 100 -6.09 10.33 -22.89
N GLN A 101 -7.41 10.44 -23.11
CA GLN A 101 -7.97 10.91 -24.38
C GLN A 101 -8.37 12.39 -24.39
N SER A 102 -8.25 13.12 -23.27
CA SER A 102 -8.71 14.52 -23.14
C SER A 102 -7.73 15.61 -23.57
N SER A 103 -6.60 15.27 -24.21
CA SER A 103 -5.56 16.25 -24.55
C SER A 103 -5.04 16.14 -25.98
N ASP A 104 -5.91 16.07 -27.00
CA ASP A 104 -5.49 16.32 -28.39
C ASP A 104 -6.62 16.81 -29.33
N THR A 105 -7.39 17.83 -28.92
CA THR A 105 -8.24 18.56 -29.88
C THR A 105 -8.29 20.05 -29.58
N SER A 106 -7.16 20.75 -29.63
CA SER A 106 -7.17 22.21 -29.74
C SER A 106 -5.83 22.77 -30.23
N ARG A 107 -5.61 22.77 -31.56
CA ARG A 107 -4.83 23.77 -32.33
C ARG A 107 -4.58 23.33 -33.77
N ARG A 108 -5.51 23.67 -34.67
CA ARG A 108 -5.35 23.93 -36.11
C ARG A 108 -6.76 24.09 -36.66
N GLY A 109 -7.19 25.20 -37.24
CA GLY A 109 -6.59 26.50 -37.55
C GLY A 109 -7.72 27.39 -38.05
#